data_AF-A0A6A4GNV1-F1
#
_entry.id   AF-A0A6A4GNV1-F1
#
_cell.length_a   1.000
_cell.length_b   1.000
_cell.length_c   1.000
_cell.angle_alpha   90.00
_cell.angle_beta   90.00
_cell.angle_gamma   90.00
#
_symmetry.space_group_name_H-M   'P 1'
#
loop_
_entity.id
_entity.type
_entity.pdbx_description
1 polymer ?
#
loop_
_entity_poly.entity_id
_entity_poly.type
_entity_poly.pdbx_seq_one_letter_code
_entity_poly.pdbx_strand_id
1 'polypeptide(L)'
;MPETGVVAALYREILSKANDIGQDKKPAQDPSEHGRFVFHPQCCASPTGERPMVRLHPCSNDDPDFLPLPSSKKQVELADGGCTTCNSAPEGVSNISNSKLKASANALAGYCKANLNGKPATEIVNKLQIHGPLYTALRGKEIAIGINEYVMRISFATEGHCFWLRTVQYERIVSGPTANRGAKGTAFQVPADLIQGGVKRSIPLLITIAAAFVRPQWTLVFVDHQCFMTFHVMRLRRPCTLADFIPKSALWLRLWSKNHGPVFSSQPVEAAEVLDQFRLKVLNGPQEKFMSPIWSMMKERQDIFNGFGAQESCDCLFIALIHPLMPTAFICKSDTIWIRFCSTLQEQHLFRVQRVLEPKVLKLTPLPYLSRKDPFYFNANAHKLYAAGIPCYRRSSIKLSVETLTLAHSMCLFNMDAVLEEDVPEGLFPPAHPDIEEVPSTTNSGCKSVMVTNYVHRIPKFQSSSGSFLHVYSPFICRIPDSWTGHNELYKGVVDFTKCVNDSTLGPYSFKVFVDTAWSQEHVDPDVSKATFMGRRRTLHIGSANLKRPRKQGLPVGQSRSTQKKQLVHMALGEAVEELREGNEIYSGTQKLDNIEPRVVGPVRVLRSQHRKQNQESHQPY
;
A
#
# COMPACT_ATOMS: atom_id res chain seq x y z
N MET A 1 -1.41 1.30 -6.86
CA MET A 1 -0.09 0.76 -6.50
C MET A 1 0.10 1.11 -5.05
N PRO A 2 0.56 0.19 -4.19
CA PRO A 2 0.64 0.47 -2.78
C PRO A 2 1.82 1.41 -2.52
N GLU A 3 1.68 2.19 -1.46
CA GLU A 3 2.64 3.14 -0.94
C GLU A 3 3.97 2.47 -0.58
N THR A 4 5.14 3.13 -0.70
CA THR A 4 6.44 2.49 -0.39
C THR A 4 6.47 1.86 1.00
N GLY A 5 5.86 2.51 2.00
CA GLY A 5 5.76 1.97 3.36
C GLY A 5 4.91 0.70 3.48
N VAL A 6 3.96 0.48 2.56
CA VAL A 6 3.23 -0.79 2.40
C VAL A 6 4.16 -1.85 1.84
N VAL A 7 4.82 -1.55 0.72
CA VAL A 7 5.63 -2.53 -0.01
C VAL A 7 6.88 -2.91 0.79
N ALA A 8 7.44 -2.00 1.59
CA ALA A 8 8.48 -2.30 2.57
C ALA A 8 8.02 -3.27 3.68
N ALA A 9 6.75 -3.20 4.11
CA ALA A 9 6.21 -4.15 5.09
C ALA A 9 6.00 -5.54 4.48
N LEU A 10 5.47 -5.60 3.25
CA LEU A 10 5.34 -6.84 2.49
C LEU A 10 6.72 -7.47 2.21
N TYR A 11 7.73 -6.66 1.89
CA TYR A 11 9.11 -7.11 1.74
C TYR A 11 9.69 -7.72 3.02
N ARG A 12 9.45 -7.09 4.19
CA ARG A 12 9.86 -7.62 5.50
C ARG A 12 9.09 -8.88 5.89
N GLU A 13 7.79 -8.95 5.57
CA GLU A 13 6.95 -10.14 5.75
C GLU A 13 7.50 -11.32 4.93
N ILE A 14 7.84 -11.12 3.64
CA ILE A 14 8.50 -12.12 2.80
C ILE A 14 9.79 -12.62 3.45
N LEU A 15 10.67 -11.72 3.89
CA LEU A 15 11.93 -12.08 4.56
C LEU A 15 11.73 -12.86 5.87
N SER A 16 10.62 -12.67 6.58
CA SER A 16 10.39 -13.18 7.95
C SER A 16 10.37 -14.71 8.10
N LYS A 17 10.11 -15.46 7.01
CA LYS A 17 10.21 -16.92 6.95
C LYS A 17 11.00 -17.43 5.73
N ALA A 18 11.49 -16.55 4.85
CA ALA A 18 12.33 -16.94 3.71
C ALA A 18 13.57 -17.73 4.14
N ASN A 19 14.21 -17.29 5.23
CA ASN A 19 15.41 -17.90 5.80
C ASN A 19 15.16 -18.70 7.09
N ASP A 20 13.90 -18.98 7.46
CA ASP A 20 13.59 -19.76 8.66
C ASP A 20 14.15 -21.18 8.53
N ILE A 21 14.78 -21.66 9.60
CA ILE A 21 15.34 -23.01 9.69
C ILE A 21 14.23 -24.07 9.57
N GLY A 22 14.55 -25.13 8.85
CA GLY A 22 13.70 -26.28 8.60
C GLY A 22 13.29 -27.05 9.85
N GLN A 23 12.30 -27.95 9.69
CA GLN A 23 11.80 -28.73 10.82
C GLN A 23 12.87 -29.74 11.29
N ASP A 24 13.62 -30.28 10.34
CA ASP A 24 14.81 -31.12 10.54
C ASP A 24 16.08 -30.33 10.89
N LYS A 25 15.94 -29.08 11.36
CA LYS A 25 17.01 -28.11 11.68
C LYS A 25 17.91 -27.70 10.50
N LYS A 26 17.49 -28.01 9.26
CA LYS A 26 18.21 -27.69 8.02
C LYS A 26 18.14 -26.19 7.65
N PRO A 27 19.17 -25.61 7.01
CA PRO A 27 19.10 -24.25 6.48
C PRO A 27 18.15 -24.16 5.28
N ALA A 28 17.58 -22.98 5.00
CA ALA A 28 16.65 -22.75 3.88
C ALA A 28 17.29 -22.97 2.47
N GLN A 29 18.61 -23.13 2.42
CA GLN A 29 19.38 -23.45 1.22
C GLN A 29 19.49 -24.96 0.95
N ASP A 30 19.14 -25.82 1.92
CA ASP A 30 19.10 -27.27 1.72
C ASP A 30 17.97 -27.65 0.73
N PRO A 31 18.21 -28.53 -0.27
CA PRO A 31 17.20 -28.94 -1.24
C PRO A 31 15.87 -29.44 -0.66
N SER A 32 15.83 -30.02 0.55
CA SER A 32 14.56 -30.43 1.17
C SER A 32 13.77 -29.28 1.80
N GLU A 33 14.37 -28.10 1.93
CA GLU A 33 13.73 -26.87 2.45
C GLU A 33 13.40 -25.84 1.36
N HIS A 34 13.80 -26.11 0.11
CA HIS A 34 13.46 -25.29 -1.06
C HIS A 34 11.94 -25.21 -1.23
N GLY A 35 11.44 -24.01 -1.52
CA GLY A 35 10.02 -23.82 -1.79
C GLY A 35 9.68 -23.92 -3.27
N ARG A 36 8.44 -24.30 -3.58
CA ARG A 36 7.89 -24.37 -4.94
C ARG A 36 6.89 -23.23 -5.18
N PHE A 37 7.02 -22.53 -6.30
CA PHE A 37 6.11 -21.45 -6.68
C PHE A 37 4.94 -21.98 -7.52
N VAL A 38 3.72 -21.54 -7.19
CA VAL A 38 2.46 -22.00 -7.79
C VAL A 38 1.49 -20.82 -7.95
N PHE A 39 0.83 -20.72 -9.11
CA PHE A 39 -0.38 -19.91 -9.30
C PHE A 39 -1.64 -20.75 -9.10
N HIS A 40 -2.73 -20.13 -8.65
CA HIS A 40 -4.07 -20.70 -8.69
C HIS A 40 -4.88 -20.03 -9.81
N PRO A 41 -4.94 -20.60 -11.04
CA PRO A 41 -5.53 -19.91 -12.19
C PRO A 41 -6.98 -19.46 -11.98
N GLN A 42 -7.74 -20.19 -11.15
CA GLN A 42 -9.12 -19.87 -10.78
C GLN A 42 -9.27 -18.63 -9.88
N CYS A 43 -8.23 -18.24 -9.15
CA CYS A 43 -8.17 -17.03 -8.32
C CYS A 43 -7.48 -15.85 -9.03
N CYS A 44 -6.95 -16.06 -10.25
CA CYS A 44 -6.47 -14.99 -11.10
C CYS A 44 -7.65 -14.31 -11.83
N ALA A 45 -7.44 -13.07 -12.29
CA ALA A 45 -8.35 -12.46 -13.26
C ALA A 45 -8.46 -13.35 -14.52
N SER A 46 -9.65 -13.42 -15.12
CA SER A 46 -9.93 -14.31 -16.26
C SER A 46 -8.88 -14.16 -17.37
N PRO A 47 -8.39 -15.27 -17.98
CA PRO A 47 -7.54 -15.23 -19.17
C PRO A 47 -8.14 -14.43 -20.34
N THR A 48 -9.47 -14.25 -20.39
CA THR A 48 -10.15 -13.42 -21.40
C THR A 48 -10.11 -11.92 -21.11
N GLY A 49 -9.81 -11.50 -19.87
CA GLY A 49 -9.78 -10.10 -19.46
C GLY A 49 -8.67 -9.26 -20.13
N GLU A 50 -8.83 -7.94 -20.12
CA GLU A 50 -7.93 -6.97 -20.78
C GLU A 50 -6.54 -6.92 -20.13
N ARG A 51 -6.46 -7.11 -18.81
CA ARG A 51 -5.23 -7.04 -18.02
C ARG A 51 -4.84 -8.43 -17.50
N PRO A 52 -3.92 -9.15 -18.16
CA PRO A 52 -3.42 -10.42 -17.64
C PRO A 52 -2.60 -10.20 -16.35
N MET A 53 -2.94 -10.96 -15.31
CA MET A 53 -2.26 -10.97 -14.01
C MET A 53 -0.83 -11.52 -14.08
N VAL A 54 -0.57 -12.47 -14.98
CA VAL A 54 0.78 -13.04 -15.18
C VAL A 54 1.22 -12.77 -16.60
N ARG A 55 2.44 -12.25 -16.74
CA ARG A 55 3.12 -11.98 -18.01
C ARG A 55 4.46 -12.71 -18.02
N LEU A 56 4.74 -13.41 -19.10
CA LEU A 56 6.06 -13.99 -19.36
C LEU A 56 6.90 -12.94 -20.10
N HIS A 57 8.18 -12.85 -19.75
CA HIS A 57 9.10 -11.90 -20.37
C HIS A 57 9.43 -12.31 -21.81
N PRO A 58 9.11 -11.47 -22.83
CA PRO A 58 9.63 -11.67 -24.17
C PRO A 58 11.10 -11.20 -24.22
N CYS A 59 11.98 -12.09 -24.64
CA CYS A 59 13.35 -11.80 -25.00
C CYS A 59 13.76 -12.67 -26.20
N SER A 60 14.81 -12.26 -26.90
CA SER A 60 15.32 -12.96 -28.08
C SER A 60 16.20 -14.16 -27.70
N ASN A 61 16.49 -15.04 -28.66
CA ASN A 61 17.35 -16.20 -28.44
C ASN A 61 18.79 -15.80 -28.06
N ASP A 62 19.20 -14.61 -28.47
CA ASP A 62 20.45 -13.90 -28.20
C ASP A 62 20.28 -12.80 -27.12
N ASP A 63 19.38 -12.97 -26.15
CA ASP A 63 19.45 -12.14 -24.93
C ASP A 63 20.69 -12.56 -24.09
N PRO A 64 21.57 -11.66 -23.64
CA PRO A 64 22.80 -12.07 -22.94
C PRO A 64 22.57 -12.70 -21.56
N ASP A 65 21.46 -12.41 -20.88
CA ASP A 65 21.22 -12.79 -19.47
C ASP A 65 20.01 -13.71 -19.28
N PHE A 66 18.96 -13.50 -20.09
CA PHE A 66 17.72 -14.25 -20.02
C PHE A 66 17.70 -15.44 -21.01
N LEU A 67 16.94 -16.48 -20.66
CA LEU A 67 16.47 -17.49 -21.59
C LEU A 67 15.05 -17.11 -22.06
N PRO A 68 14.68 -17.40 -23.32
CA PRO A 68 13.31 -17.23 -23.77
C PRO A 68 12.36 -18.11 -22.94
N LEU A 69 11.12 -17.64 -22.79
CA LEU A 69 10.02 -18.37 -22.14
C LEU A 69 8.99 -18.84 -23.20
N PRO A 70 8.10 -19.80 -22.87
CA PRO A 70 7.07 -20.26 -23.80
C PRO A 70 6.10 -19.13 -24.20
N SER A 71 5.68 -19.06 -25.45
CA SER A 71 4.74 -18.04 -25.91
C SER A 71 3.36 -18.26 -25.29
N SER A 72 2.83 -17.29 -24.56
CA SER A 72 1.53 -17.38 -23.89
C SER A 72 0.35 -16.87 -24.74
N LYS A 73 -0.88 -17.37 -24.51
CA LYS A 73 -2.08 -17.11 -25.34
C LYS A 73 -2.46 -15.63 -25.54
N LYS A 74 -1.98 -14.75 -24.66
CA LYS A 74 -2.20 -13.30 -24.69
C LYS A 74 -0.89 -12.50 -24.59
N GLN A 75 0.21 -13.09 -25.04
CA GLN A 75 1.44 -12.33 -25.25
C GLN A 75 1.17 -11.35 -26.39
N VAL A 76 1.16 -10.05 -26.08
CA VAL A 76 1.12 -9.03 -27.13
C VAL A 76 2.48 -9.09 -27.82
N GLU A 77 2.49 -9.63 -29.04
CA GLU A 77 3.66 -9.61 -29.90
C GLU A 77 3.96 -8.14 -30.23
N LEU A 78 5.05 -7.64 -29.66
CA LEU A 78 5.58 -6.31 -29.96
C LEU A 78 6.38 -6.44 -31.25
N ALA A 79 6.18 -5.53 -32.20
CA ALA A 79 6.81 -5.61 -33.52
C ALA A 79 8.34 -5.74 -33.46
N ASP A 80 8.95 -5.13 -32.45
CA ASP A 80 10.41 -5.12 -32.22
C ASP A 80 10.89 -6.29 -31.33
N GLY A 81 10.01 -7.23 -30.95
CA GLY A 81 10.29 -8.41 -30.12
C GLY A 81 10.66 -8.16 -28.65
N GLY A 82 11.13 -6.95 -28.30
CA GLY A 82 11.59 -6.58 -26.97
C GLY A 82 10.50 -6.42 -25.91
N CYS A 83 10.90 -6.33 -24.62
CA CYS A 83 9.96 -6.18 -23.51
C CYS A 83 9.70 -4.72 -23.12
N THR A 84 8.48 -4.22 -23.30
CA THR A 84 8.03 -2.89 -22.85
C THR A 84 8.15 -2.63 -21.34
N THR A 85 8.37 -3.68 -20.53
CA THR A 85 8.28 -3.60 -19.06
C THR A 85 9.60 -3.91 -18.34
N CYS A 86 10.70 -4.11 -19.07
CA CYS A 86 12.08 -4.21 -18.57
C CYS A 86 12.99 -3.24 -19.34
N ASN A 87 14.26 -3.14 -18.98
CA ASN A 87 15.25 -2.53 -19.88
C ASN A 87 15.79 -3.57 -20.87
N SER A 88 16.10 -3.12 -22.08
CA SER A 88 16.84 -3.90 -23.09
C SER A 88 18.19 -4.39 -22.54
N ALA A 89 18.82 -5.33 -23.24
CA ALA A 89 20.25 -5.55 -23.04
C ALA A 89 21.05 -4.28 -23.40
N PRO A 90 22.20 -4.02 -22.77
CA PRO A 90 23.09 -2.96 -23.21
C PRO A 90 23.50 -3.14 -24.68
N GLU A 91 23.57 -2.05 -25.43
CA GLU A 91 24.05 -2.07 -26.80
C GLU A 91 25.52 -2.51 -26.85
N GLY A 92 25.90 -3.25 -27.90
CA GLY A 92 27.27 -3.77 -28.07
C GLY A 92 27.54 -5.19 -27.52
N VAL A 93 26.59 -5.82 -26.80
CA VAL A 93 26.74 -7.22 -26.33
C VAL A 93 26.38 -8.24 -27.43
N SER A 94 26.88 -8.02 -28.65
CA SER A 94 26.52 -8.80 -29.86
C SER A 94 27.21 -10.18 -29.96
N ASN A 95 28.40 -10.34 -29.36
CA ASN A 95 29.19 -11.57 -29.44
C ASN A 95 28.71 -12.63 -28.42
N ILE A 96 27.50 -13.14 -28.63
CA ILE A 96 26.93 -14.22 -27.83
C ILE A 96 27.41 -15.58 -28.35
N SER A 97 27.94 -16.38 -27.44
CA SER A 97 28.51 -17.68 -27.77
C SER A 97 27.47 -18.66 -28.32
N ASN A 98 27.89 -19.52 -29.26
CA ASN A 98 27.07 -20.62 -29.78
C ASN A 98 26.51 -21.52 -28.67
N SER A 99 27.18 -21.61 -27.51
CA SER A 99 26.67 -22.31 -26.32
C SER A 99 25.43 -21.65 -25.69
N LYS A 100 25.36 -20.30 -25.64
CA LYS A 100 24.16 -19.57 -25.18
C LYS A 100 23.01 -19.73 -26.17
N LEU A 101 23.27 -19.60 -27.48
CA LEU A 101 22.25 -19.81 -28.52
C LEU A 101 21.69 -21.25 -28.48
N LYS A 102 22.56 -22.25 -28.33
CA LYS A 102 22.15 -23.66 -28.15
C LYS A 102 21.33 -23.87 -26.87
N ALA A 103 21.63 -23.18 -25.78
CA ALA A 103 20.81 -23.22 -24.56
C ALA A 103 19.40 -22.65 -24.78
N SER A 104 19.26 -21.55 -25.53
CA SER A 104 17.96 -20.98 -25.90
C SER A 104 17.15 -21.94 -26.77
N ALA A 105 17.77 -22.51 -27.81
CA ALA A 105 17.13 -23.49 -28.69
C ALA A 105 16.69 -24.76 -27.95
N ASN A 106 17.53 -25.28 -27.03
CA ASN A 106 17.21 -26.42 -26.18
C ASN A 106 16.01 -26.11 -25.25
N ALA A 107 15.94 -24.91 -24.67
CA ALA A 107 14.82 -24.49 -23.83
C ALA A 107 13.50 -24.46 -24.63
N LEU A 108 13.50 -23.80 -25.79
CA LEU A 108 12.33 -23.75 -26.69
C LEU A 108 11.88 -25.14 -27.16
N ALA A 109 12.83 -26.00 -27.55
CA ALA A 109 12.52 -27.38 -27.94
C ALA A 109 11.88 -28.19 -26.79
N GLY A 110 12.38 -28.00 -25.55
CA GLY A 110 11.77 -28.57 -24.34
C GLY A 110 10.34 -28.08 -24.10
N TYR A 111 10.07 -26.79 -24.32
CA TYR A 111 8.75 -26.19 -24.16
C TYR A 111 7.74 -26.63 -25.24
N CYS A 112 8.20 -26.84 -26.47
CA CYS A 112 7.42 -27.47 -27.53
C CYS A 112 7.08 -28.92 -27.16
N LYS A 113 8.07 -29.71 -26.74
CA LYS A 113 7.87 -31.12 -26.33
C LYS A 113 6.93 -31.26 -25.12
N ALA A 114 6.98 -30.32 -24.18
CA ALA A 114 6.08 -30.27 -23.01
C ALA A 114 4.70 -29.66 -23.29
N ASN A 115 4.43 -29.23 -24.54
CA ASN A 115 3.21 -28.55 -24.97
C ASN A 115 2.85 -27.37 -24.03
N LEU A 116 3.76 -26.38 -23.94
CA LEU A 116 3.61 -25.16 -23.14
C LEU A 116 3.22 -23.92 -23.96
N ASN A 117 3.52 -23.88 -25.26
CA ASN A 117 3.18 -22.74 -26.12
C ASN A 117 1.66 -22.61 -26.33
N GLY A 118 1.18 -21.38 -26.51
CA GLY A 118 -0.24 -21.05 -26.73
C GLY A 118 -1.11 -21.11 -25.48
N LYS A 119 -0.54 -21.29 -24.28
CA LYS A 119 -1.27 -21.52 -23.02
C LYS A 119 -1.38 -20.28 -22.12
N PRO A 120 -2.25 -20.31 -21.09
CA PRO A 120 -2.25 -19.28 -20.05
C PRO A 120 -0.91 -19.25 -19.31
N ALA A 121 -0.36 -18.06 -19.06
CA ALA A 121 0.92 -17.89 -18.39
C ALA A 121 0.97 -18.54 -16.98
N THR A 122 -0.17 -18.64 -16.30
CA THR A 122 -0.34 -19.34 -15.01
C THR A 122 -0.17 -20.86 -15.14
N GLU A 123 -0.73 -21.49 -16.19
CA GLU A 123 -0.51 -22.92 -16.46
C GLU A 123 0.95 -23.18 -16.83
N ILE A 124 1.53 -22.31 -17.66
CA ILE A 124 2.93 -22.40 -18.09
C ILE A 124 3.86 -22.40 -16.87
N VAL A 125 3.74 -21.41 -15.97
CA VAL A 125 4.60 -21.33 -14.77
C VAL A 125 4.42 -22.53 -13.85
N ASN A 126 3.18 -23.00 -13.64
CA ASN A 126 2.93 -24.20 -12.85
C ASN A 126 3.60 -25.45 -13.46
N LYS A 127 3.64 -25.55 -14.80
CA LYS A 127 4.31 -26.65 -15.51
C LYS A 127 5.84 -26.52 -15.59
N LEU A 128 6.40 -25.33 -15.40
CA LEU A 128 7.84 -25.13 -15.21
C LEU A 128 8.33 -25.61 -13.84
N GLN A 129 7.42 -25.89 -12.89
CA GLN A 129 7.72 -26.40 -11.54
C GLN A 129 8.83 -25.62 -10.80
N ILE A 130 8.77 -24.29 -10.89
CA ILE A 130 9.75 -23.38 -10.31
C ILE A 130 9.97 -23.70 -8.82
N HIS A 131 11.16 -24.18 -8.46
CA HIS A 131 11.54 -24.54 -7.10
C HIS A 131 12.93 -24.00 -6.74
N GLY A 132 13.17 -23.69 -5.46
CA GLY A 132 14.48 -23.23 -4.99
C GLY A 132 14.46 -22.49 -3.65
N PRO A 133 15.61 -21.95 -3.21
CA PRO A 133 15.67 -20.94 -2.16
C PRO A 133 15.04 -19.62 -2.64
N LEU A 134 14.58 -18.78 -1.71
CA LEU A 134 13.90 -17.52 -2.01
C LEU A 134 14.83 -16.31 -1.78
N TYR A 135 15.16 -15.62 -2.88
CA TYR A 135 15.80 -14.29 -2.86
C TYR A 135 14.73 -13.20 -3.06
N THR A 136 14.99 -11.96 -2.61
CA THR A 136 14.03 -10.85 -2.74
C THR A 136 14.71 -9.49 -2.76
N ALA A 137 14.09 -8.52 -3.46
CA ALA A 137 14.45 -7.11 -3.51
C ALA A 137 13.22 -6.19 -3.49
N LEU A 138 13.39 -4.96 -3.00
CA LEU A 138 12.41 -3.88 -3.01
C LEU A 138 12.88 -2.73 -3.91
N ARG A 139 12.03 -2.23 -4.81
CA ARG A 139 12.27 -0.96 -5.52
C ARG A 139 10.96 -0.19 -5.68
N GLY A 140 10.81 0.89 -4.92
CA GLY A 140 9.63 1.76 -4.96
C GLY A 140 8.35 1.01 -4.59
N LYS A 141 7.43 0.87 -5.56
CA LYS A 141 6.12 0.21 -5.37
C LYS A 141 6.07 -1.27 -5.78
N GLU A 142 7.20 -1.88 -6.14
CA GLU A 142 7.29 -3.27 -6.60
C GLU A 142 8.35 -4.07 -5.83
N ILE A 143 8.12 -5.38 -5.71
CA ILE A 143 9.06 -6.37 -5.15
C ILE A 143 9.52 -7.27 -6.29
N ALA A 144 10.79 -7.67 -6.31
CA ALA A 144 11.26 -8.76 -7.14
C ALA A 144 11.64 -9.95 -6.26
N ILE A 145 11.24 -11.16 -6.62
CA ILE A 145 11.71 -12.40 -5.98
C ILE A 145 12.50 -13.26 -6.97
N GLY A 146 13.49 -13.99 -6.46
CA GLY A 146 14.29 -14.95 -7.22
C GLY A 146 14.16 -16.36 -6.64
N ILE A 147 13.93 -17.35 -7.50
CA ILE A 147 13.79 -18.77 -7.13
C ILE A 147 14.52 -19.62 -8.17
N ASN A 148 15.67 -20.18 -7.79
CA ASN A 148 16.61 -20.82 -8.72
C ASN A 148 16.87 -19.93 -9.95
N GLU A 149 16.67 -20.41 -11.19
CA GLU A 149 16.88 -19.64 -12.43
C GLU A 149 15.77 -18.61 -12.75
N TYR A 150 14.70 -18.53 -11.96
CA TYR A 150 13.54 -17.68 -12.26
C TYR A 150 13.50 -16.42 -11.40
N VAL A 151 13.13 -15.29 -12.03
CA VAL A 151 12.93 -14.00 -11.37
C VAL A 151 11.50 -13.54 -11.63
N MET A 152 10.80 -13.07 -10.60
CA MET A 152 9.41 -12.63 -10.69
C MET A 152 9.26 -11.25 -10.07
N ARG A 153 8.89 -10.26 -10.89
CA ARG A 153 8.59 -8.90 -10.44
C ARG A 153 7.11 -8.75 -10.16
N ILE A 154 6.77 -8.23 -8.99
CA ILE A 154 5.44 -8.26 -8.39
C ILE A 154 4.98 -6.83 -8.08
N SER A 155 3.93 -6.42 -8.78
CA SER A 155 3.20 -5.17 -8.50
C SER A 155 1.93 -5.52 -7.72
N PHE A 156 1.83 -5.05 -6.48
CA PHE A 156 0.72 -5.38 -5.56
C PHE A 156 -0.56 -4.54 -5.79
N ALA A 157 -0.57 -3.66 -6.79
CA ALA A 157 -1.73 -2.88 -7.22
C ALA A 157 -2.44 -2.08 -6.09
N THR A 158 -3.72 -2.28 -5.77
CA THR A 158 -4.41 -1.50 -4.72
C THR A 158 -4.64 -2.29 -3.44
N GLU A 159 -4.98 -3.57 -3.55
CA GLU A 159 -5.38 -4.43 -2.42
C GLU A 159 -4.63 -5.77 -2.40
N GLY A 160 -3.63 -5.90 -3.27
CA GLY A 160 -2.72 -7.04 -3.25
C GLY A 160 -1.80 -6.99 -2.03
N HIS A 161 -1.61 -8.14 -1.39
CA HIS A 161 -0.72 -8.31 -0.24
C HIS A 161 -0.16 -9.74 -0.19
N CYS A 162 0.73 -10.03 0.75
CA CYS A 162 1.28 -11.38 0.93
C CYS A 162 1.69 -11.63 2.38
N PHE A 163 1.53 -12.86 2.85
CA PHE A 163 1.84 -13.28 4.23
C PHE A 163 2.06 -14.78 4.34
N TRP A 164 2.58 -15.24 5.47
CA TRP A 164 2.85 -16.66 5.71
C TRP A 164 1.69 -17.41 6.40
N LEU A 165 1.37 -18.57 5.84
CA LEU A 165 0.52 -19.62 6.43
C LEU A 165 1.40 -20.81 6.83
N ARG A 166 0.98 -21.63 7.79
CA ARG A 166 1.52 -23.01 7.86
C ARG A 166 1.11 -23.76 6.59
N THR A 167 2.00 -24.59 6.04
CA THR A 167 1.71 -25.31 4.78
C THR A 167 0.43 -26.14 4.88
N VAL A 168 0.23 -26.86 5.99
CA VAL A 168 -1.01 -27.61 6.29
C VAL A 168 -2.28 -26.74 6.41
N GLN A 169 -2.17 -25.44 6.74
CA GLN A 169 -3.32 -24.52 6.73
C GLN A 169 -3.64 -24.08 5.30
N TYR A 170 -2.60 -23.72 4.54
CA TYR A 170 -2.70 -23.40 3.12
C TYR A 170 -3.31 -24.56 2.31
N GLU A 171 -2.83 -25.78 2.51
CA GLU A 171 -3.32 -26.99 1.84
C GLU A 171 -4.81 -27.22 2.12
N ARG A 172 -5.23 -27.16 3.39
CA ARG A 172 -6.65 -27.26 3.79
C ARG A 172 -7.55 -26.18 3.17
N ILE A 173 -7.02 -24.99 2.91
CA ILE A 173 -7.75 -23.90 2.24
C ILE A 173 -7.88 -24.19 0.74
N VAL A 174 -6.78 -24.59 0.06
CA VAL A 174 -6.78 -24.77 -1.40
C VAL A 174 -7.38 -26.11 -1.86
N SER A 175 -7.50 -27.09 -0.96
CA SER A 175 -8.36 -28.27 -1.12
C SER A 175 -9.83 -28.02 -0.76
N GLY A 176 -10.13 -26.86 -0.18
CA GLY A 176 -11.47 -26.47 0.26
C GLY A 176 -12.38 -26.00 -0.87
N PRO A 177 -13.70 -25.82 -0.61
CA PRO A 177 -14.64 -25.33 -1.59
C PRO A 177 -14.32 -23.89 -2.01
N THR A 178 -14.54 -23.58 -3.30
CA THR A 178 -14.38 -22.23 -3.86
C THR A 178 -15.71 -21.55 -4.09
N ALA A 179 -15.79 -20.24 -3.81
CA ALA A 179 -16.90 -19.38 -4.19
C ALA A 179 -16.57 -18.59 -5.47
N ASN A 180 -17.56 -18.41 -6.35
CA ASN A 180 -17.47 -17.56 -7.53
C ASN A 180 -17.51 -16.07 -7.12
N ARG A 181 -16.80 -15.19 -7.83
CA ARG A 181 -16.78 -13.73 -7.63
C ARG A 181 -16.98 -12.97 -8.95
N GLY A 182 -17.64 -13.60 -9.92
CA GLY A 182 -17.95 -13.04 -11.23
C GLY A 182 -16.69 -12.74 -12.03
N ALA A 183 -16.56 -11.52 -12.54
CA ALA A 183 -15.38 -11.08 -13.29
C ALA A 183 -14.06 -11.14 -12.50
N LYS A 184 -14.11 -11.27 -11.16
CA LYS A 184 -12.95 -11.41 -10.26
C LYS A 184 -12.52 -12.87 -10.03
N GLY A 185 -12.95 -13.80 -10.88
CA GLY A 185 -12.63 -15.22 -10.76
C GLY A 185 -13.29 -15.85 -9.54
N THR A 186 -12.52 -16.60 -8.74
CA THR A 186 -13.00 -17.31 -7.54
C THR A 186 -12.23 -16.91 -6.28
N ALA A 187 -12.67 -17.43 -5.14
CA ALA A 187 -11.96 -17.39 -3.86
C ALA A 187 -12.15 -18.72 -3.13
N PHE A 188 -11.15 -19.15 -2.36
CA PHE A 188 -11.28 -20.29 -1.46
C PHE A 188 -12.06 -19.89 -0.20
N GLN A 189 -12.84 -20.80 0.36
CA GLN A 189 -13.37 -20.63 1.71
C GLN A 189 -12.29 -20.93 2.75
N VAL A 190 -12.15 -20.06 3.75
CA VAL A 190 -11.26 -20.29 4.90
C VAL A 190 -12.00 -21.15 5.94
N PRO A 191 -11.46 -22.32 6.34
CA PRO A 191 -12.04 -23.15 7.39
C PRO A 191 -12.23 -22.39 8.70
N ALA A 192 -13.39 -22.56 9.34
CA ALA A 192 -13.80 -21.75 10.50
C ALA A 192 -12.86 -21.89 11.71
N ASP A 193 -12.22 -23.05 11.88
CA ASP A 193 -11.23 -23.31 12.94
C ASP A 193 -9.93 -22.50 12.78
N LEU A 194 -9.65 -21.95 11.59
CA LEU A 194 -8.52 -21.05 11.36
C LEU A 194 -8.83 -19.59 11.69
N ILE A 195 -10.09 -19.26 12.02
CA ILE A 195 -10.57 -17.88 12.24
C ILE A 195 -10.72 -17.61 13.74
N GLN A 196 -9.63 -17.21 14.40
CA GLN A 196 -9.71 -16.75 15.80
C GLN A 196 -10.48 -15.43 15.92
N GLY A 197 -11.37 -15.32 16.91
CA GLY A 197 -12.14 -14.09 17.19
C GLY A 197 -13.57 -14.25 17.69
N GLY A 198 -14.01 -15.47 18.07
CA GLY A 198 -15.23 -15.71 18.86
C GLY A 198 -16.57 -15.62 18.10
N VAL A 199 -16.76 -14.61 17.25
CA VAL A 199 -18.03 -14.42 16.52
C VAL A 199 -18.21 -15.52 15.47
N LYS A 200 -19.17 -16.43 15.71
CA LYS A 200 -19.70 -17.35 14.69
C LYS A 200 -20.27 -16.53 13.52
N ARG A 201 -19.47 -16.32 12.47
CA ARG A 201 -19.95 -15.67 11.24
C ARG A 201 -21.00 -16.57 10.60
N SER A 202 -22.16 -16.01 10.26
CA SER A 202 -23.20 -16.65 9.45
C SER A 202 -22.78 -16.90 7.99
N ILE A 203 -21.58 -16.45 7.60
CA ILE A 203 -21.09 -16.37 6.23
C ILE A 203 -19.62 -16.84 6.19
N PRO A 204 -19.25 -17.78 5.30
CA PRO A 204 -17.86 -18.20 5.13
C PRO A 204 -16.94 -17.04 4.74
N LEU A 205 -15.76 -16.99 5.36
CA LEU A 205 -14.69 -16.07 4.97
C LEU A 205 -14.07 -16.54 3.63
N LEU A 206 -13.82 -15.59 2.72
CA LEU A 206 -13.30 -15.85 1.37
C LEU A 206 -11.92 -15.24 1.16
N ILE A 207 -10.98 -16.02 0.59
CA ILE A 207 -9.62 -15.58 0.25
C ILE A 207 -9.28 -15.86 -1.22
N THR A 208 -8.89 -14.83 -1.97
CA THR A 208 -8.45 -14.95 -3.37
C THR A 208 -6.91 -15.05 -3.38
N ILE A 209 -6.40 -16.28 -3.21
CA ILE A 209 -4.95 -16.57 -3.28
C ILE A 209 -4.57 -16.66 -4.76
N ALA A 210 -3.92 -15.64 -5.30
CA ALA A 210 -3.47 -15.61 -6.68
C ALA A 210 -2.27 -16.55 -6.91
N ALA A 211 -1.31 -16.54 -5.98
CA ALA A 211 -0.10 -17.34 -6.03
C ALA A 211 0.38 -17.76 -4.64
N ALA A 212 1.29 -18.73 -4.59
CA ALA A 212 1.88 -19.25 -3.37
C ALA A 212 3.34 -19.68 -3.60
N PHE A 213 4.21 -19.44 -2.61
CA PHE A 213 5.53 -20.06 -2.51
C PHE A 213 5.53 -21.02 -1.32
N VAL A 214 5.53 -22.33 -1.62
CA VAL A 214 5.25 -23.42 -0.69
C VAL A 214 6.56 -24.08 -0.25
N ARG A 215 7.01 -23.83 0.99
CA ARG A 215 8.05 -24.63 1.69
C ARG A 215 7.39 -25.76 2.50
N PRO A 216 8.12 -26.73 3.06
CA PRO A 216 7.53 -27.82 3.86
C PRO A 216 6.70 -27.35 5.07
N GLN A 217 7.20 -26.36 5.81
CA GLN A 217 6.53 -25.84 7.02
C GLN A 217 5.62 -24.62 6.80
N TRP A 218 5.97 -23.77 5.85
CA TRP A 218 5.38 -22.44 5.67
C TRP A 218 5.12 -22.14 4.19
N THR A 219 3.92 -21.64 3.88
CA THR A 219 3.56 -21.14 2.55
C THR A 219 3.38 -19.62 2.59
N LEU A 220 4.15 -18.90 1.78
CA LEU A 220 3.93 -17.48 1.51
C LEU A 220 2.81 -17.38 0.47
N VAL A 221 1.63 -16.91 0.87
CA VAL A 221 0.51 -16.66 -0.05
C VAL A 221 0.55 -15.23 -0.56
N PHE A 222 0.23 -15.05 -1.84
CA PHE A 222 -0.01 -13.76 -2.49
C PHE A 222 -1.51 -13.63 -2.75
N VAL A 223 -2.13 -12.65 -2.11
CA VAL A 223 -3.59 -12.50 -2.01
C VAL A 223 -4.02 -11.20 -2.68
N ASP A 224 -5.08 -11.25 -3.49
CA ASP A 224 -5.62 -10.07 -4.16
C ASP A 224 -7.13 -10.19 -4.39
N HIS A 225 -7.92 -9.39 -3.67
CA HIS A 225 -9.38 -9.42 -3.76
C HIS A 225 -9.94 -8.61 -4.94
N GLN A 226 -9.12 -7.85 -5.69
CA GLN A 226 -9.52 -7.09 -6.88
C GLN A 226 -8.94 -7.65 -8.19
N CYS A 227 -7.95 -8.53 -8.09
CA CYS A 227 -7.25 -9.17 -9.21
C CYS A 227 -6.52 -8.17 -10.13
N PHE A 228 -5.95 -7.11 -9.55
CA PHE A 228 -5.12 -6.10 -10.21
C PHE A 228 -3.61 -6.31 -10.03
N MET A 229 -3.19 -7.15 -9.08
CA MET A 229 -1.80 -7.58 -8.87
C MET A 229 -1.23 -8.13 -10.18
N THR A 230 0.05 -7.85 -10.46
CA THR A 230 0.70 -8.34 -11.67
C THR A 230 2.08 -8.94 -11.39
N PHE A 231 2.30 -10.12 -11.95
CA PHE A 231 3.56 -10.87 -11.94
C PHE A 231 4.20 -10.82 -13.32
N HIS A 232 5.45 -10.37 -13.40
CA HIS A 232 6.27 -10.42 -14.59
C HIS A 232 7.39 -11.45 -14.38
N VAL A 233 7.28 -12.60 -15.06
CA VAL A 233 8.15 -13.76 -14.89
C VAL A 233 9.25 -13.75 -15.94
N MET A 234 10.49 -13.91 -15.50
CA MET A 234 11.72 -13.95 -16.29
C MET A 234 12.48 -15.23 -15.96
N ARG A 235 13.25 -15.77 -16.92
CA ARG A 235 14.16 -16.90 -16.71
C ARG A 235 15.57 -16.45 -17.04
N LEU A 236 16.52 -16.58 -16.11
CA LEU A 236 17.94 -16.33 -16.32
C LEU A 236 18.62 -17.52 -17.01
N ARG A 237 19.79 -17.29 -17.61
CA ARG A 237 20.68 -18.35 -18.13
C ARG A 237 21.45 -19.11 -17.04
N ARG A 238 21.23 -18.79 -15.77
CA ARG A 238 21.89 -19.37 -14.58
C ARG A 238 20.99 -19.23 -13.35
N PRO A 239 21.26 -19.94 -12.24
CA PRO A 239 20.63 -19.66 -10.96
C PRO A 239 20.82 -18.20 -10.50
N CYS A 240 19.81 -17.69 -9.81
CA CYS A 240 19.86 -16.47 -9.02
C CYS A 240 20.82 -16.61 -7.85
N THR A 241 21.43 -15.49 -7.47
CA THR A 241 22.24 -15.34 -6.26
C THR A 241 21.76 -14.10 -5.49
N LEU A 242 22.15 -13.95 -4.22
CA LEU A 242 21.83 -12.74 -3.46
C LEU A 242 22.42 -11.47 -4.11
N ALA A 243 23.58 -11.57 -4.76
CA ALA A 243 24.24 -10.46 -5.44
C ALA A 243 23.41 -9.87 -6.60
N ASP A 244 22.56 -10.69 -7.23
CA ASP A 244 21.68 -10.23 -8.31
C ASP A 244 20.61 -9.24 -7.83
N PHE A 245 20.26 -9.28 -6.54
CA PHE A 245 19.23 -8.46 -5.92
C PHE A 245 19.79 -7.19 -5.24
N ILE A 246 21.09 -6.93 -5.38
CA ILE A 246 21.76 -5.71 -4.90
C ILE A 246 21.63 -4.60 -5.97
N PRO A 247 21.39 -3.32 -5.59
CA PRO A 247 21.46 -2.19 -6.52
C PRO A 247 22.76 -2.16 -7.33
N LYS A 248 22.66 -1.74 -8.59
CA LYS A 248 23.74 -1.73 -9.60
C LYS A 248 24.25 -3.11 -10.07
N SER A 249 23.69 -4.24 -9.61
CA SER A 249 23.98 -5.54 -10.22
C SER A 249 23.57 -5.57 -11.71
N ALA A 250 24.17 -6.46 -12.50
CA ALA A 250 23.79 -6.64 -13.91
C ALA A 250 22.30 -6.98 -14.08
N LEU A 251 21.74 -7.84 -13.20
CA LEU A 251 20.31 -8.11 -13.20
C LEU A 251 19.50 -6.85 -12.81
N TRP A 252 19.92 -6.12 -11.78
CA TRP A 252 19.22 -4.93 -11.31
C TRP A 252 19.00 -3.90 -12.42
N LEU A 253 20.01 -3.67 -13.26
CA LEU A 253 19.90 -2.71 -14.37
C LEU A 253 18.89 -3.12 -15.45
N ARG A 254 18.57 -4.42 -15.56
CA ARG A 254 17.63 -4.99 -16.56
C ARG A 254 16.24 -5.29 -16.03
N LEU A 255 16.15 -5.75 -14.77
CA LEU A 255 14.94 -6.18 -14.04
C LEU A 255 13.87 -5.09 -13.95
N TRP A 256 14.29 -3.83 -13.81
CA TRP A 256 13.43 -2.67 -13.70
C TRP A 256 13.41 -1.93 -15.04
N SER A 257 12.26 -1.37 -15.47
CA SER A 257 12.21 -0.56 -16.69
C SER A 257 12.62 0.89 -16.45
N LYS A 258 12.86 1.64 -17.54
CA LYS A 258 13.03 3.11 -17.55
C LYS A 258 11.95 3.90 -16.81
N ASN A 259 10.79 3.31 -16.52
CA ASN A 259 9.71 3.92 -15.73
C ASN A 259 9.86 3.69 -14.20
N HIS A 260 10.97 3.09 -13.75
CA HIS A 260 11.28 2.81 -12.34
C HIS A 260 12.58 3.52 -11.97
N GLY A 261 12.47 4.71 -11.41
CA GLY A 261 13.61 5.51 -10.97
C GLY A 261 14.45 4.84 -9.87
N PRO A 262 15.60 5.43 -9.51
CA PRO A 262 16.25 5.18 -8.23
C PRO A 262 15.30 5.51 -7.05
N VAL A 263 15.72 5.16 -5.83
CA VAL A 263 14.86 5.11 -4.64
C VAL A 263 15.66 5.60 -3.44
N PHE A 264 15.26 6.71 -2.81
CA PHE A 264 16.06 7.37 -1.75
C PHE A 264 16.54 6.44 -0.61
N SER A 265 15.78 5.39 -0.27
CA SER A 265 16.12 4.44 0.78
C SER A 265 17.20 3.40 0.43
N SER A 266 17.58 3.25 -0.84
CA SER A 266 18.58 2.26 -1.30
C SER A 266 19.52 2.76 -2.39
N GLN A 267 19.20 3.90 -3.00
CA GLN A 267 19.94 4.57 -4.07
C GLN A 267 19.82 6.11 -3.87
N PRO A 268 20.29 6.67 -2.74
CA PRO A 268 20.06 8.08 -2.39
C PRO A 268 20.77 9.05 -3.35
N VAL A 269 22.01 8.75 -3.76
CA VAL A 269 22.79 9.61 -4.66
C VAL A 269 22.13 9.66 -6.04
N GLU A 270 21.80 8.50 -6.60
CA GLU A 270 21.16 8.42 -7.91
C GLU A 270 19.75 9.05 -7.88
N ALA A 271 19.05 8.99 -6.74
CA ALA A 271 17.74 9.64 -6.56
C ALA A 271 17.84 11.17 -6.51
N ALA A 272 18.90 11.73 -5.92
CA ALA A 272 19.20 13.15 -6.03
C ALA A 272 19.57 13.55 -7.47
N GLU A 273 20.50 12.82 -8.10
CA GLU A 273 20.94 13.08 -9.49
C GLU A 273 19.77 13.09 -10.49
N VAL A 274 18.85 12.12 -10.41
CA VAL A 274 17.67 12.05 -11.29
C VAL A 274 16.67 13.17 -10.99
N LEU A 275 16.57 13.62 -9.74
CA LEU A 275 15.70 14.72 -9.33
C LEU A 275 16.24 16.09 -9.79
N ASP A 276 17.55 16.31 -9.72
CA ASP A 276 18.20 17.52 -10.23
C ASP A 276 18.23 17.54 -11.78
N GLN A 277 18.47 16.41 -12.44
CA GLN A 277 18.29 16.29 -13.90
C GLN A 277 16.84 16.59 -14.32
N PHE A 278 15.86 16.18 -13.51
CA PHE A 278 14.47 16.56 -13.73
C PHE A 278 14.26 18.07 -13.57
N ARG A 279 14.82 18.70 -12.52
CA ARG A 279 14.76 20.16 -12.33
C ARG A 279 15.31 20.91 -13.53
N LEU A 280 16.51 20.55 -13.99
CA LEU A 280 17.16 21.16 -15.16
C LEU A 280 16.31 20.99 -16.43
N LYS A 281 15.66 19.83 -16.60
CA LYS A 281 14.73 19.57 -17.71
C LYS A 281 13.44 20.38 -17.63
N VAL A 282 12.98 20.75 -16.42
CA VAL A 282 11.84 21.64 -16.21
C VAL A 282 12.22 23.09 -16.50
N LEU A 283 13.36 23.54 -15.98
CA LEU A 283 13.87 24.92 -16.15
C LEU A 283 14.24 25.24 -17.61
N ASN A 284 14.88 24.30 -18.32
CA ASN A 284 15.29 24.46 -19.71
C ASN A 284 14.21 24.02 -20.72
N GLY A 285 13.01 23.68 -20.25
CA GLY A 285 11.92 23.16 -21.08
C GLY A 285 10.75 24.15 -21.22
N PRO A 286 9.90 24.00 -22.26
CA PRO A 286 8.68 24.80 -22.38
C PRO A 286 7.77 24.64 -21.16
N GLN A 287 7.50 25.75 -20.47
CA GLN A 287 6.87 25.79 -19.14
C GLN A 287 5.50 25.10 -19.12
N GLU A 288 4.74 25.19 -20.21
CA GLU A 288 3.41 24.63 -20.39
C GLU A 288 3.39 23.11 -20.16
N LYS A 289 4.48 22.42 -20.50
CA LYS A 289 4.65 20.97 -20.31
C LYS A 289 4.79 20.58 -18.84
N PHE A 290 5.04 21.54 -17.95
CA PHE A 290 5.26 21.36 -16.52
C PHE A 290 4.30 22.17 -15.63
N MET A 291 3.24 22.73 -16.22
CA MET A 291 2.14 23.39 -15.50
C MET A 291 1.23 22.42 -14.72
N SER A 292 1.42 21.11 -14.89
CA SER A 292 0.71 20.08 -14.11
C SER A 292 1.03 20.15 -12.61
N PRO A 293 0.02 19.97 -11.72
CA PRO A 293 0.19 19.84 -10.29
C PRO A 293 1.30 18.86 -9.88
N ILE A 294 2.16 19.29 -8.96
CA ILE A 294 3.26 18.48 -8.45
C ILE A 294 2.79 17.14 -7.86
N TRP A 295 1.63 17.11 -7.20
CA TRP A 295 1.05 15.87 -6.67
C TRP A 295 0.78 14.82 -7.77
N SER A 296 0.34 15.27 -8.95
CA SER A 296 0.13 14.38 -10.10
C SER A 296 1.47 13.87 -10.64
N MET A 297 2.46 14.75 -10.78
CA MET A 297 3.80 14.37 -11.25
C MET A 297 4.49 13.39 -10.30
N MET A 298 4.46 13.61 -8.98
CA MET A 298 5.01 12.66 -8.00
C MET A 298 4.38 11.27 -8.10
N LYS A 299 3.05 11.22 -8.26
CA LYS A 299 2.28 9.97 -8.37
C LYS A 299 2.54 9.21 -9.68
N GLU A 300 2.76 9.92 -10.78
CA GLU A 300 2.76 9.36 -12.14
C GLU A 300 4.17 9.16 -12.72
N ARG A 301 5.12 10.07 -12.43
CA ARG A 301 6.51 10.00 -12.88
C ARG A 301 7.36 9.14 -11.94
N GLN A 302 7.07 7.84 -11.95
CA GLN A 302 7.81 6.83 -11.18
C GLN A 302 9.24 6.59 -11.69
N ASP A 303 9.60 7.17 -12.83
CA ASP A 303 10.98 7.32 -13.31
C ASP A 303 11.80 8.32 -12.48
N ILE A 304 11.14 9.25 -11.77
CA ILE A 304 11.77 10.25 -10.88
C ILE A 304 11.38 9.96 -9.42
N PHE A 305 10.09 10.04 -9.12
CA PHE A 305 9.54 9.95 -7.76
C PHE A 305 9.16 8.50 -7.41
N ASN A 306 10.08 7.56 -7.64
CA ASN A 306 9.78 6.14 -7.51
C ASN A 306 9.37 5.77 -6.07
N GLY A 307 8.19 5.17 -5.91
CA GLY A 307 7.61 4.84 -4.62
C GLY A 307 6.51 5.79 -4.12
N PHE A 308 6.49 7.05 -4.55
CA PHE A 308 5.56 8.06 -4.01
C PHE A 308 4.10 7.80 -4.43
N GLY A 309 3.28 7.29 -3.51
CA GLY A 309 1.85 7.05 -3.73
C GLY A 309 1.01 8.33 -3.71
N ALA A 310 -0.31 8.17 -3.83
CA ALA A 310 -1.25 9.26 -3.58
C ALA A 310 -1.12 9.78 -2.13
N GLN A 311 -0.86 8.86 -1.20
CA GLN A 311 -0.60 9.12 0.22
C GLN A 311 0.71 9.87 0.43
N GLU A 312 1.86 9.31 0.02
CA GLU A 312 3.18 9.97 0.23
C GLU A 312 3.24 11.32 -0.44
N SER A 313 2.59 11.49 -1.59
CA SER A 313 2.54 12.81 -2.26
C SER A 313 1.76 13.82 -1.42
N CYS A 314 0.59 13.49 -0.86
CA CYS A 314 -0.13 14.41 0.04
C CYS A 314 0.68 14.68 1.32
N ASP A 315 1.20 13.62 1.96
CA ASP A 315 1.92 13.74 3.23
C ASP A 315 3.26 14.51 3.09
N CYS A 316 4.00 14.30 2.00
CA CYS A 316 5.26 14.99 1.71
C CYS A 316 5.02 16.46 1.36
N LEU A 317 4.05 16.76 0.50
CA LEU A 317 3.74 18.15 0.11
C LEU A 317 3.18 18.94 1.30
N PHE A 318 2.39 18.29 2.15
CA PHE A 318 1.96 18.86 3.44
C PHE A 318 3.14 19.20 4.35
N ILE A 319 4.08 18.28 4.59
CA ILE A 319 5.26 18.54 5.45
C ILE A 319 6.18 19.60 4.82
N ALA A 320 6.34 19.59 3.50
CA ALA A 320 7.15 20.57 2.77
C ALA A 320 6.48 21.97 2.71
N LEU A 321 5.28 22.16 3.27
CA LEU A 321 4.47 23.36 3.15
C LEU A 321 4.30 23.81 1.68
N ILE A 322 3.96 22.87 0.81
CA ILE A 322 3.70 23.10 -0.62
C ILE A 322 2.24 22.79 -0.92
N HIS A 323 1.54 23.75 -1.51
CA HIS A 323 0.17 23.54 -1.97
C HIS A 323 0.15 22.44 -3.05
N PRO A 324 -0.64 21.37 -2.95
CA PRO A 324 -0.47 20.20 -3.81
C PRO A 324 -0.91 20.43 -5.26
N LEU A 325 -1.65 21.53 -5.51
CA LEU A 325 -2.00 21.99 -6.86
C LEU A 325 -0.93 22.90 -7.49
N MET A 326 0.15 23.22 -6.79
CA MET A 326 1.24 24.05 -7.29
C MET A 326 1.89 23.41 -8.54
N PRO A 327 2.08 24.16 -9.64
CA PRO A 327 2.75 23.70 -10.84
C PRO A 327 4.15 23.18 -10.55
N THR A 328 4.52 22.12 -11.25
CA THR A 328 5.87 21.54 -11.12
C THR A 328 6.95 22.53 -11.60
N ALA A 329 6.64 23.36 -12.59
CA ALA A 329 7.49 24.47 -13.03
C ALA A 329 7.85 25.46 -11.91
N PHE A 330 6.86 25.89 -11.11
CA PHE A 330 7.03 26.92 -10.07
C PHE A 330 7.95 26.41 -8.94
N ILE A 331 7.78 25.14 -8.54
CA ILE A 331 8.62 24.47 -7.55
C ILE A 331 10.07 24.31 -8.04
N CYS A 332 10.27 24.10 -9.34
CA CYS A 332 11.62 24.03 -9.91
C CYS A 332 12.28 25.41 -10.03
N LYS A 333 11.49 26.48 -10.26
CA LYS A 333 11.98 27.86 -10.44
C LYS A 333 12.54 28.46 -9.14
N SER A 334 11.88 28.24 -7.99
CA SER A 334 12.37 28.76 -6.70
C SER A 334 13.33 27.78 -6.01
N ASP A 335 14.59 28.18 -5.80
CA ASP A 335 15.58 27.39 -5.05
C ASP A 335 15.11 27.06 -3.63
N THR A 336 14.52 28.03 -2.92
CA THR A 336 14.05 27.85 -1.54
C THR A 336 12.94 26.80 -1.45
N ILE A 337 12.01 26.79 -2.41
CA ILE A 337 10.95 25.76 -2.47
C ILE A 337 11.54 24.42 -2.91
N TRP A 338 12.46 24.42 -3.89
CA TRP A 338 13.12 23.20 -4.39
C TRP A 338 13.91 22.47 -3.31
N ILE A 339 14.76 23.19 -2.55
CA ILE A 339 15.58 22.60 -1.49
C ILE A 339 14.70 22.00 -0.39
N ARG A 340 13.66 22.72 0.04
CA ARG A 340 12.69 22.24 1.04
C ARG A 340 11.91 21.02 0.54
N PHE A 341 11.53 21.00 -0.73
CA PHE A 341 10.89 19.85 -1.38
C PHE A 341 11.82 18.63 -1.39
N CYS A 342 13.07 18.77 -1.83
CA CYS A 342 14.04 17.69 -1.92
C CYS A 342 14.40 17.08 -0.56
N SER A 343 14.66 17.90 0.47
CA SER A 343 14.90 17.41 1.82
C SER A 343 13.69 16.62 2.34
N THR A 344 12.48 17.18 2.20
CA THR A 344 11.25 16.50 2.65
C THR A 344 10.99 15.19 1.90
N LEU A 345 11.24 15.13 0.58
CA LEU A 345 11.15 13.89 -0.21
C LEU A 345 12.07 12.81 0.36
N GLN A 346 13.35 13.13 0.52
CA GLN A 346 14.36 12.19 1.02
C GLN A 346 14.03 11.72 2.45
N GLU A 347 13.73 12.66 3.35
CA GLU A 347 13.36 12.38 4.74
C GLU A 347 12.10 11.53 4.86
N GLN A 348 11.02 11.87 4.15
CA GLN A 348 9.78 11.09 4.20
C GLN A 348 9.96 9.71 3.60
N HIS A 349 10.68 9.58 2.48
CA HIS A 349 10.92 8.27 1.87
C HIS A 349 11.77 7.39 2.79
N LEU A 350 12.85 7.93 3.38
CA LEU A 350 13.67 7.24 4.37
C LEU A 350 12.83 6.82 5.58
N PHE A 351 12.11 7.76 6.21
CA PHE A 351 11.25 7.49 7.37
C PHE A 351 10.24 6.37 7.11
N ARG A 352 9.54 6.37 5.97
CA ARG A 352 8.53 5.34 5.65
C ARG A 352 9.12 3.95 5.46
N VAL A 353 10.37 3.83 4.99
CA VAL A 353 11.05 2.55 4.80
C VAL A 353 11.78 2.11 6.08
N GLN A 354 12.61 2.97 6.66
CA GLN A 354 13.38 2.71 7.88
C GLN A 354 12.48 2.32 9.06
N ARG A 355 11.39 3.05 9.30
CA ARG A 355 10.42 2.72 10.36
C ARG A 355 9.86 1.30 10.27
N VAL A 356 9.86 0.70 9.07
CA VAL A 356 9.36 -0.66 8.84
C VAL A 356 10.49 -1.70 8.88
N LEU A 357 11.70 -1.35 8.44
CA LEU A 357 12.84 -2.28 8.28
C LEU A 357 13.87 -2.26 9.43
N GLU A 358 13.96 -1.20 10.23
CA GLU A 358 15.07 -0.99 11.18
C GLU A 358 15.12 -1.97 12.37
N PRO A 359 16.22 -2.74 12.54
CA PRO A 359 16.39 -3.70 13.65
C PRO A 359 16.05 -3.20 15.06
N LYS A 360 16.21 -1.89 15.35
CA LYS A 360 15.87 -1.29 16.65
C LYS A 360 14.36 -1.20 16.88
N VAL A 361 13.58 -0.84 15.85
CA VAL A 361 12.10 -0.85 15.91
C VAL A 361 11.59 -2.29 16.08
N LEU A 362 12.25 -3.25 15.42
CA LEU A 362 11.82 -4.66 15.46
C LEU A 362 12.00 -5.32 16.84
N LYS A 363 12.88 -4.77 17.69
CA LYS A 363 13.15 -5.29 19.04
C LYS A 363 12.14 -4.85 20.10
N LEU A 364 11.28 -3.87 19.81
CA LEU A 364 10.20 -3.42 20.71
C LEU A 364 8.80 -3.64 20.13
N THR A 365 8.67 -4.11 18.89
CA THR A 365 7.39 -4.56 18.34
C THR A 365 7.61 -5.70 17.34
N PRO A 366 7.19 -6.95 17.63
CA PRO A 366 7.19 -8.04 16.63
C PRO A 366 6.30 -7.64 15.46
N LEU A 367 6.55 -8.15 14.24
CA LEU A 367 5.67 -7.90 13.08
C LEU A 367 4.21 -8.20 13.47
N PRO A 368 3.35 -7.19 13.63
CA PRO A 368 1.95 -7.40 14.00
C PRO A 368 1.03 -7.58 12.78
N TYR A 369 1.56 -7.48 11.56
CA TYR A 369 0.82 -6.87 10.45
C TYR A 369 -0.14 -7.80 9.70
N LEU A 370 0.24 -9.05 9.40
CA LEU A 370 -0.59 -9.95 8.58
C LEU A 370 -0.78 -11.36 9.17
N SER A 371 0.13 -11.82 10.04
CA SER A 371 -0.13 -12.98 10.89
C SER A 371 0.35 -12.74 12.33
N ARG A 372 -0.43 -13.20 13.31
CA ARG A 372 0.05 -13.49 14.67
C ARG A 372 0.56 -14.94 14.68
N LYS A 373 0.11 -15.78 15.61
CA LYS A 373 -0.06 -17.22 15.30
C LYS A 373 -1.17 -17.43 14.26
N ASP A 374 -1.99 -16.40 14.09
CA ASP A 374 -3.26 -16.41 13.38
C ASP A 374 -3.19 -15.43 12.20
N PRO A 375 -3.22 -15.94 10.95
CA PRO A 375 -3.14 -15.13 9.72
C PRO A 375 -4.47 -14.41 9.38
N PHE A 376 -5.53 -14.69 10.14
CA PHE A 376 -6.89 -14.23 9.87
C PHE A 376 -7.46 -13.39 11.02
N TYR A 377 -6.60 -12.66 11.75
CA TYR A 377 -6.97 -11.84 12.92
C TYR A 377 -6.56 -10.36 12.80
N PHE A 378 -7.45 -9.41 13.13
CA PHE A 378 -7.21 -7.98 12.91
C PHE A 378 -6.29 -7.35 13.94
N ASN A 379 -5.18 -6.76 13.50
CA ASN A 379 -4.31 -6.01 14.39
C ASN A 379 -4.65 -4.51 14.44
N ALA A 380 -5.75 -4.19 15.13
CA ALA A 380 -6.23 -2.81 15.32
C ALA A 380 -5.16 -1.85 15.87
N ASN A 381 -4.31 -2.32 16.79
CA ASN A 381 -3.20 -1.53 17.33
C ASN A 381 -2.15 -1.22 16.26
N ALA A 382 -1.92 -2.15 15.33
CA ALA A 382 -1.02 -1.94 14.22
C ALA A 382 -1.60 -0.93 13.22
N HIS A 383 -2.88 -1.03 12.87
CA HIS A 383 -3.57 -0.03 12.05
C HIS A 383 -3.48 1.37 12.70
N LYS A 384 -3.70 1.49 14.02
CA LYS A 384 -3.49 2.76 14.76
C LYS A 384 -2.06 3.28 14.63
N LEU A 385 -1.04 2.43 14.79
CA LEU A 385 0.37 2.80 14.61
C LEU A 385 0.68 3.26 13.17
N TYR A 386 0.12 2.60 12.15
CA TYR A 386 0.23 3.02 10.75
C TYR A 386 -0.41 4.37 10.50
N ALA A 387 -1.66 4.52 10.96
CA ALA A 387 -2.42 5.74 10.84
C ALA A 387 -1.70 6.94 11.48
N ALA A 388 -1.07 6.75 12.64
CA ALA A 388 -0.23 7.77 13.28
C ALA A 388 1.02 8.16 12.46
N GLY A 389 1.44 7.37 11.47
CA GLY A 389 2.51 7.70 10.53
C GLY A 389 2.07 8.48 9.28
N ILE A 390 0.76 8.64 9.07
CA ILE A 390 0.18 9.44 7.97
C ILE A 390 -0.29 10.76 8.58
N PRO A 391 0.41 11.89 8.33
CA PRO A 391 0.03 13.18 8.87
C PRO A 391 -1.17 13.82 8.16
N CYS A 392 -1.40 13.58 6.86
CA CYS A 392 -2.33 14.39 6.05
C CYS A 392 -3.36 13.57 5.26
N TYR A 393 -2.93 12.55 4.52
CA TYR A 393 -3.79 11.87 3.56
C TYR A 393 -5.07 11.29 4.20
N ARG A 394 -6.24 11.60 3.64
CA ARG A 394 -7.58 11.09 4.05
C ARG A 394 -7.97 11.25 5.53
N ARG A 395 -7.37 12.19 6.26
CA ARG A 395 -7.86 12.61 7.58
C ARG A 395 -9.01 13.61 7.45
N SER A 396 -9.87 13.73 8.47
CA SER A 396 -10.80 14.87 8.59
C SER A 396 -10.12 16.12 9.17
N SER A 397 -9.10 15.93 10.02
CA SER A 397 -8.33 17.00 10.64
C SER A 397 -6.89 16.58 10.94
N ILE A 398 -6.00 17.56 10.96
CA ILE A 398 -4.54 17.41 11.05
C ILE A 398 -4.03 18.12 12.30
N LYS A 399 -3.01 17.55 12.95
CA LYS A 399 -2.34 18.15 14.11
C LYS A 399 -1.07 18.87 13.66
N LEU A 400 -1.03 20.20 13.83
CA LEU A 400 0.14 21.04 13.58
C LEU A 400 0.84 21.38 14.90
N SER A 401 2.16 21.60 14.88
CA SER A 401 2.83 22.39 15.93
C SER A 401 2.52 23.88 15.76
N VAL A 402 2.74 24.70 16.78
CA VAL A 402 2.61 26.17 16.65
C VAL A 402 3.57 26.70 15.59
N GLU A 403 4.81 26.21 15.56
CA GLU A 403 5.84 26.56 14.58
C GLU A 403 5.40 26.29 13.13
N THR A 404 4.90 25.08 12.83
CA THR A 404 4.42 24.76 11.47
C THR A 404 3.16 25.55 11.11
N LEU A 405 2.29 25.86 12.08
CA LEU A 405 1.13 26.72 11.88
C LEU A 405 1.53 28.16 11.55
N THR A 406 2.45 28.75 12.30
CA THR A 406 2.99 30.09 12.05
C THR A 406 3.69 30.19 10.70
N LEU A 407 4.52 29.20 10.33
CA LEU A 407 5.22 29.19 9.05
C LEU A 407 4.26 29.00 7.85
N ALA A 408 3.19 28.21 8.02
CA ALA A 408 2.16 28.07 6.99
C ALA A 408 1.28 29.33 6.87
N HIS A 409 1.03 30.06 7.97
CA HIS A 409 0.36 31.36 7.96
C HIS A 409 1.21 32.45 7.30
N SER A 410 2.52 32.53 7.57
CA SER A 410 3.42 33.49 6.91
C SER A 410 3.64 33.20 5.42
N MET A 411 3.41 31.95 5.00
CA MET A 411 3.32 31.56 3.59
C MET A 411 1.89 31.69 3.00
N CYS A 412 0.97 32.33 3.73
CA CYS A 412 -0.44 32.52 3.37
C CYS A 412 -1.24 31.25 3.04
N LEU A 413 -0.74 30.04 3.36
CA LEU A 413 -1.36 28.77 2.93
C LEU A 413 -2.76 28.55 3.53
N PHE A 414 -3.06 29.19 4.65
CA PHE A 414 -4.37 29.20 5.31
C PHE A 414 -5.19 30.47 5.05
N ASN A 415 -4.66 31.46 4.32
CA ASN A 415 -5.44 32.60 3.85
C ASN A 415 -6.09 32.22 2.50
N MET A 416 -7.38 31.92 2.54
CA MET A 416 -8.18 31.56 1.36
C MET A 416 -8.22 32.66 0.29
N ASP A 417 -8.19 33.92 0.71
CA ASP A 417 -8.34 35.07 -0.19
C ASP A 417 -6.98 35.54 -0.75
N ALA A 418 -5.88 35.05 -0.19
CA ALA A 418 -4.58 35.12 -0.85
C ALA A 418 -4.55 34.18 -2.08
N VAL A 419 -4.12 34.75 -3.21
CA VAL A 419 -3.72 33.99 -4.39
C VAL A 419 -2.26 33.59 -4.23
N LEU A 420 -1.92 32.34 -4.52
CA LEU A 420 -0.57 31.82 -4.39
C LEU A 420 0.26 32.16 -5.65
N GLU A 421 0.77 33.38 -5.67
CA GLU A 421 1.55 33.99 -6.77
C GLU A 421 3.04 33.58 -6.73
N GLU A 422 3.85 34.02 -7.70
CA GLU A 422 5.30 33.75 -7.71
C GLU A 422 6.05 34.54 -6.62
N ASP A 423 5.66 35.79 -6.42
CA ASP A 423 6.22 36.71 -5.41
C ASP A 423 5.06 37.26 -4.56
N VAL A 424 4.79 36.67 -3.39
CA VAL A 424 3.71 37.11 -2.49
C VAL A 424 4.13 38.39 -1.76
N PRO A 425 3.43 39.54 -1.93
CA PRO A 425 3.74 40.75 -1.19
C PRO A 425 3.31 40.61 0.28
N GLU A 426 4.16 41.01 1.22
CA GLU A 426 3.79 41.06 2.64
C GLU A 426 2.67 42.09 2.89
N GLY A 427 1.61 41.68 3.61
CA GLY A 427 0.78 42.63 4.38
C GLY A 427 -0.70 42.80 4.02
N LEU A 428 -1.30 42.03 3.10
CA LEU A 428 -2.74 42.12 2.81
C LEU A 428 -3.52 40.83 3.09
N PHE A 429 -4.44 40.90 4.05
CA PHE A 429 -5.36 39.82 4.44
C PHE A 429 -6.82 40.27 4.23
N PRO A 430 -7.53 39.73 3.22
CA PRO A 430 -8.98 39.95 3.05
C PRO A 430 -9.83 39.15 4.07
N PRO A 431 -11.14 39.44 4.21
CA PRO A 431 -12.04 38.78 5.17
C PRO A 431 -12.62 37.46 4.62
N ALA A 432 -12.64 36.41 5.46
CA ALA A 432 -12.87 35.03 5.06
C ALA A 432 -14.33 34.66 4.67
N HIS A 433 -14.46 33.64 3.80
CA HIS A 433 -15.73 33.03 3.38
C HIS A 433 -16.43 32.22 4.51
N PRO A 434 -17.76 32.37 4.73
CA PRO A 434 -18.46 31.92 5.93
C PRO A 434 -18.64 30.40 6.15
N ASP A 435 -18.19 29.55 5.23
CA ASP A 435 -18.32 28.08 5.33
C ASP A 435 -17.05 27.39 5.88
N ILE A 436 -15.96 28.13 5.99
CA ILE A 436 -14.66 27.63 6.47
C ILE A 436 -14.49 27.99 7.94
N GLU A 437 -13.98 27.03 8.72
CA GLU A 437 -13.57 27.32 10.10
C GLU A 437 -12.29 28.16 10.03
N GLU A 438 -12.30 29.34 10.65
CA GLU A 438 -11.09 30.18 10.77
C GLU A 438 -9.96 29.34 11.38
N VAL A 439 -8.85 29.22 10.65
CA VAL A 439 -7.66 28.56 11.16
C VAL A 439 -7.06 29.46 12.24
N PRO A 440 -6.93 29.01 13.51
CA PRO A 440 -6.53 29.90 14.61
C PRO A 440 -5.24 30.66 14.31
N SER A 441 -5.31 31.99 14.36
CA SER A 441 -4.17 32.90 14.17
C SER A 441 -3.23 32.90 15.37
N THR A 442 -3.77 32.64 16.57
CA THR A 442 -3.03 32.52 17.83
C THR A 442 -3.49 31.27 18.61
N THR A 443 -2.59 30.72 19.42
CA THR A 443 -2.90 29.63 20.35
C THR A 443 -3.06 30.15 21.77
N ASN A 444 -4.04 29.62 22.51
CA ASN A 444 -4.12 29.79 23.96
C ASN A 444 -2.77 29.46 24.60
N SER A 445 -2.33 30.31 25.54
CA SER A 445 -1.01 30.26 26.16
C SER A 445 -0.69 28.88 26.74
N GLY A 446 0.41 28.28 26.28
CA GLY A 446 0.86 26.94 26.69
C GLY A 446 0.44 25.79 25.77
N CYS A 447 -0.45 26.00 24.79
CA CYS A 447 -0.81 24.95 23.83
C CYS A 447 0.31 24.72 22.80
N LYS A 448 0.87 23.50 22.72
CA LYS A 448 1.98 23.18 21.81
C LYS A 448 1.55 22.81 20.37
N SER A 449 0.25 22.71 20.10
CA SER A 449 -0.26 22.17 18.84
C SER A 449 -1.73 22.46 18.58
N VAL A 450 -2.09 22.77 17.34
CA VAL A 450 -3.48 23.03 16.91
C VAL A 450 -4.02 21.88 16.06
N MET A 451 -5.32 21.64 16.15
CA MET A 451 -6.05 20.79 15.19
C MET A 451 -6.65 21.69 14.11
N VAL A 452 -6.28 21.47 12.84
CA VAL A 452 -6.86 22.16 11.68
C VAL A 452 -7.71 21.21 10.85
N THR A 453 -8.77 21.71 10.22
CA THR A 453 -9.60 20.91 9.31
C THR A 453 -8.84 20.61 8.02
N ASN A 454 -9.03 19.38 7.50
CA ASN A 454 -8.38 18.89 6.30
C ASN A 454 -9.39 18.81 5.15
N TYR A 455 -8.99 19.33 4.00
CA TYR A 455 -9.86 19.51 2.85
C TYR A 455 -9.52 18.52 1.72
N VAL A 456 -10.49 18.36 0.83
CA VAL A 456 -10.38 17.58 -0.40
C VAL A 456 -10.45 18.53 -1.58
N HIS A 457 -9.39 18.59 -2.37
CA HIS A 457 -9.35 19.28 -3.65
C HIS A 457 -9.64 18.28 -4.79
N ARG A 458 -10.40 18.67 -5.80
CA ARG A 458 -10.77 17.80 -6.94
C ARG A 458 -10.08 18.23 -8.23
N ILE A 459 -8.98 17.56 -8.59
CA ILE A 459 -8.30 17.78 -9.88
C ILE A 459 -9.09 17.04 -10.99
N PRO A 460 -9.43 17.68 -12.12
CA PRO A 460 -10.03 16.98 -13.27
C PRO A 460 -9.04 15.95 -13.85
N LYS A 461 -9.53 14.73 -14.11
CA LYS A 461 -8.70 13.64 -14.64
C LYS A 461 -8.66 13.73 -16.17
N PHE A 462 -7.67 14.47 -16.68
CA PHE A 462 -7.53 14.94 -18.07
C PHE A 462 -8.55 16.01 -18.47
N GLN A 463 -8.26 16.72 -19.58
CA GLN A 463 -9.16 17.67 -20.24
C GLN A 463 -10.38 16.99 -20.93
N SER A 464 -10.52 15.67 -20.82
CA SER A 464 -11.62 14.94 -21.46
C SER A 464 -12.92 15.09 -20.68
N SER A 465 -14.04 15.14 -21.41
CA SER A 465 -15.42 15.32 -20.89
C SER A 465 -15.95 14.19 -20.01
N SER A 466 -15.08 13.30 -19.52
CA SER A 466 -15.42 12.14 -18.68
C SER A 466 -16.05 12.49 -17.32
N GLY A 467 -15.90 13.73 -16.86
CA GLY A 467 -16.39 14.17 -15.55
C GLY A 467 -15.78 13.39 -14.38
N SER A 468 -14.60 12.80 -14.57
CA SER A 468 -13.90 12.04 -13.54
C SER A 468 -12.80 12.89 -12.90
N PHE A 469 -12.63 12.74 -11.57
CA PHE A 469 -11.77 13.60 -10.76
C PHE A 469 -10.80 12.77 -9.91
N LEU A 470 -9.66 13.37 -9.59
CA LEU A 470 -8.69 12.87 -8.62
C LEU A 470 -8.87 13.66 -7.32
N HIS A 471 -8.95 12.96 -6.19
CA HIS A 471 -9.09 13.59 -4.88
C HIS A 471 -7.72 13.72 -4.20
N VAL A 472 -7.37 14.94 -3.83
CA VAL A 472 -6.11 15.30 -3.16
C VAL A 472 -6.43 15.92 -1.81
N TYR A 473 -5.58 15.70 -0.80
CA TYR A 473 -5.87 16.03 0.59
C TYR A 473 -4.81 17.02 1.12
N SER A 474 -5.28 18.13 1.69
CA SER A 474 -4.44 19.17 2.31
C SER A 474 -5.26 20.04 3.26
N PRO A 475 -4.67 20.61 4.32
CA PRO A 475 -5.33 21.64 5.12
C PRO A 475 -5.17 23.05 4.53
N PHE A 476 -4.36 23.21 3.49
CA PHE A 476 -4.13 24.51 2.83
C PHE A 476 -5.35 24.90 1.99
N ILE A 477 -5.77 26.17 2.06
CA ILE A 477 -7.04 26.66 1.49
C ILE A 477 -6.89 27.92 0.63
N CYS A 478 -5.68 28.47 0.54
CA CYS A 478 -5.30 29.53 -0.40
C CYS A 478 -5.79 29.30 -1.83
N ARG A 479 -6.11 30.38 -2.53
CA ARG A 479 -6.49 30.34 -3.94
C ARG A 479 -5.27 30.06 -4.81
N ILE A 480 -5.49 29.26 -5.83
CA ILE A 480 -4.55 29.11 -6.94
C ILE A 480 -4.89 30.11 -8.05
N PRO A 481 -3.90 30.67 -8.77
CA PRO A 481 -4.14 31.44 -9.99
C PRO A 481 -4.97 30.67 -11.02
N ASP A 482 -5.85 31.36 -11.74
CA ASP A 482 -6.68 30.76 -12.81
C ASP A 482 -5.85 30.23 -14.01
N SER A 483 -4.56 30.59 -14.08
CA SER A 483 -3.58 30.07 -15.03
C SER A 483 -3.05 28.66 -14.67
N TRP A 484 -3.34 28.15 -13.48
CA TRP A 484 -2.89 26.82 -13.04
C TRP A 484 -3.90 25.73 -13.43
N THR A 485 -3.42 24.54 -13.79
CA THR A 485 -4.30 23.48 -14.29
C THR A 485 -5.00 22.71 -13.17
N GLY A 486 -6.09 23.27 -12.64
CA GLY A 486 -7.03 22.59 -11.75
C GLY A 486 -8.14 23.50 -11.23
N HIS A 487 -9.37 22.99 -11.09
CA HIS A 487 -10.41 23.70 -10.37
C HIS A 487 -10.25 23.44 -8.86
N ASN A 488 -10.19 24.50 -8.05
CA ASN A 488 -10.12 24.37 -6.60
C ASN A 488 -11.53 24.12 -5.98
N GLU A 489 -12.25 23.09 -6.48
CA GLU A 489 -13.45 22.62 -5.79
C GLU A 489 -13.03 22.00 -4.43
N LEU A 490 -13.23 22.76 -3.36
CA LEU A 490 -12.78 22.45 -2.00
C LEU A 490 -13.93 21.87 -1.16
N TYR A 491 -13.68 20.78 -0.42
CA TYR A 491 -14.67 20.15 0.47
C TYR A 491 -14.06 19.74 1.80
N LYS A 492 -14.78 19.92 2.92
CA LYS A 492 -14.40 19.33 4.21
C LYS A 492 -14.43 17.80 4.12
N GLY A 493 -13.36 17.14 4.58
CA GLY A 493 -13.20 15.69 4.49
C GLY A 493 -14.22 14.91 5.35
N VAL A 494 -15.28 14.39 4.74
CA VAL A 494 -16.37 13.65 5.42
C VAL A 494 -15.91 12.31 6.02
N VAL A 495 -14.82 11.73 5.49
CA VAL A 495 -14.30 10.41 5.88
C VAL A 495 -12.87 10.57 6.39
N ASP A 496 -12.65 10.18 7.64
CA ASP A 496 -11.32 10.08 8.26
C ASP A 496 -10.88 8.62 8.27
N PHE A 497 -9.83 8.29 7.50
CA PHE A 497 -9.37 6.90 7.39
C PHE A 497 -8.93 6.30 8.73
N THR A 498 -8.52 7.12 9.70
CA THR A 498 -8.15 6.65 11.05
C THR A 498 -9.34 6.13 11.85
N LYS A 499 -10.56 6.48 11.42
CA LYS A 499 -11.84 5.98 11.91
C LYS A 499 -12.41 4.85 11.04
N CYS A 500 -11.91 4.67 9.80
CA CYS A 500 -12.26 3.58 8.88
C CYS A 500 -11.60 2.23 9.25
N VAL A 501 -11.75 1.85 10.52
CA VAL A 501 -11.34 0.56 11.03
C VAL A 501 -12.20 -0.53 10.38
N ASN A 502 -11.59 -1.43 9.61
CA ASN A 502 -12.26 -2.41 8.73
C ASN A 502 -13.01 -1.82 7.50
N ASP A 503 -12.69 -0.60 7.05
CA ASP A 503 -13.26 -0.02 5.80
C ASP A 503 -12.20 0.61 4.87
N SER A 504 -10.95 0.71 5.33
CA SER A 504 -9.87 1.39 4.61
C SER A 504 -9.09 0.44 3.72
N THR A 505 -8.78 0.81 2.48
CA THR A 505 -7.80 0.08 1.63
C THR A 505 -6.36 0.58 1.79
N LEU A 506 -6.08 1.39 2.82
CA LEU A 506 -4.79 2.07 3.00
C LEU A 506 -3.88 1.32 3.98
N GLY A 507 -2.63 1.08 3.58
CA GLY A 507 -1.63 0.43 4.40
C GLY A 507 -1.70 -1.11 4.38
N PRO A 508 -0.58 -1.81 4.68
CA PRO A 508 -0.51 -3.27 4.79
C PRO A 508 -1.28 -3.83 6.02
N TYR A 509 -2.15 -3.02 6.61
CA TYR A 509 -2.82 -3.25 7.90
C TYR A 509 -4.33 -3.45 7.75
N SER A 510 -4.88 -3.14 6.57
CA SER A 510 -6.30 -2.79 6.44
C SER A 510 -7.05 -3.65 5.41
N PHE A 511 -6.55 -4.82 5.02
CA PHE A 511 -7.22 -5.74 4.05
C PHE A 511 -8.07 -6.80 4.79
N LYS A 512 -9.29 -7.26 4.39
CA LYS A 512 -10.03 -8.30 5.20
C LYS A 512 -9.07 -9.48 5.42
N VAL A 513 -8.77 -9.74 6.68
CA VAL A 513 -9.81 -10.20 7.61
C VAL A 513 -10.59 -9.18 8.52
N PHE A 514 -10.56 -7.82 8.64
CA PHE A 514 -9.96 -6.54 8.11
C PHE A 514 -10.56 -5.56 7.00
N VAL A 515 -11.58 -5.89 6.16
CA VAL A 515 -12.49 -5.00 5.31
C VAL A 515 -13.93 -5.58 5.18
N ASP A 516 -14.25 -6.31 4.10
CA ASP A 516 -15.02 -7.58 4.07
C ASP A 516 -14.35 -8.56 3.05
N THR A 517 -14.49 -9.89 3.07
CA THR A 517 -15.61 -10.66 2.46
C THR A 517 -16.47 -9.77 1.56
N ALA A 518 -15.81 -8.98 0.71
CA ALA A 518 -16.36 -7.72 0.18
C ALA A 518 -17.53 -7.90 -0.78
N TRP A 519 -17.76 -9.16 -1.19
CA TRP A 519 -19.10 -9.72 -1.34
C TRP A 519 -19.19 -10.94 -0.43
N SER A 520 -20.14 -10.93 0.51
CA SER A 520 -20.61 -12.16 1.15
C SER A 520 -21.28 -13.04 0.10
N GLN A 521 -21.57 -14.30 0.42
CA GLN A 521 -22.31 -15.16 -0.51
C GLN A 521 -23.67 -14.55 -0.89
N GLU A 522 -24.30 -13.77 -0.01
CA GLU A 522 -25.52 -12.97 -0.25
C GLU A 522 -25.38 -11.86 -1.33
N HIS A 523 -24.15 -11.43 -1.62
CA HIS A 523 -23.84 -10.42 -2.65
C HIS A 523 -23.33 -11.07 -3.96
N VAL A 524 -22.86 -12.33 -3.90
CA VAL A 524 -22.56 -13.16 -5.07
C VAL A 524 -23.84 -13.76 -5.64
N ASP A 525 -24.73 -14.23 -4.77
CA ASP A 525 -25.89 -15.05 -5.11
C ASP A 525 -27.20 -14.27 -4.86
N PRO A 526 -27.93 -13.89 -5.93
CA PRO A 526 -29.14 -13.10 -5.82
C PRO A 526 -30.35 -13.87 -5.28
N ASP A 527 -30.29 -15.21 -5.19
CA ASP A 527 -31.37 -16.07 -4.68
C ASP A 527 -31.18 -16.38 -3.20
N VAL A 528 -29.95 -16.61 -2.72
CA VAL A 528 -29.65 -16.65 -1.28
C VAL A 528 -30.09 -15.34 -0.59
N SER A 529 -29.96 -14.20 -1.27
CA SER A 529 -30.41 -12.88 -0.76
C SER A 529 -31.93 -12.75 -0.50
N LYS A 530 -32.74 -13.75 -0.90
CA LYS A 530 -34.20 -13.75 -0.69
C LYS A 530 -34.64 -14.46 0.59
N ALA A 531 -33.79 -15.28 1.22
CA ALA A 531 -34.26 -16.34 2.12
C ALA A 531 -34.57 -15.91 3.57
N THR A 532 -33.79 -15.00 4.18
CA THR A 532 -33.68 -14.98 5.65
C THR A 532 -33.59 -13.61 6.35
N PHE A 533 -33.83 -12.47 5.69
CA PHE A 533 -33.80 -11.15 6.37
C PHE A 533 -35.01 -10.24 6.07
N MET A 534 -35.93 -10.15 7.04
CA MET A 534 -36.86 -9.03 7.14
C MET A 534 -36.08 -7.76 7.54
N GLY A 535 -36.00 -6.78 6.65
CA GLY A 535 -35.38 -5.49 6.97
C GLY A 535 -34.92 -4.65 5.77
N ARG A 536 -34.67 -5.25 4.60
CA ARG A 536 -34.32 -4.53 3.37
C ARG A 536 -35.39 -4.73 2.29
N ARG A 537 -36.25 -3.72 2.06
CA ARG A 537 -36.94 -3.62 0.75
C ARG A 537 -35.91 -3.22 -0.30
N ARG A 538 -35.82 -3.99 -1.40
CA ARG A 538 -34.98 -3.62 -2.56
C ARG A 538 -35.51 -2.32 -3.18
N THR A 539 -34.60 -1.47 -3.64
CA THR A 539 -34.90 -0.53 -4.73
C THR A 539 -35.24 -1.35 -5.97
N LEU A 540 -36.44 -1.17 -6.52
CA LEU A 540 -36.88 -1.92 -7.70
C LEU A 540 -35.97 -1.63 -8.91
N HIS A 541 -35.45 -2.68 -9.53
CA HIS A 541 -34.98 -2.60 -10.92
C HIS A 541 -36.21 -2.66 -11.83
N ILE A 542 -36.49 -1.57 -12.53
CA ILE A 542 -37.52 -1.48 -13.56
C ILE A 542 -36.81 -1.18 -14.88
N GLY A 543 -37.05 -2.03 -15.89
CA GLY A 543 -36.67 -1.78 -17.27
C GLY A 543 -35.26 -2.25 -17.66
N SER A 544 -35.21 -3.00 -18.75
CA SER A 544 -34.03 -3.11 -19.61
C SER A 544 -34.01 -1.95 -20.63
N ALA A 545 -32.83 -1.72 -21.23
CA ALA A 545 -32.51 -0.75 -22.29
C ALA A 545 -32.43 0.76 -21.91
N ASN A 546 -31.33 1.35 -22.39
CA ASN A 546 -31.04 2.78 -22.65
C ASN A 546 -31.04 3.81 -21.49
N LEU A 547 -29.91 4.52 -21.40
CA LEU A 547 -29.58 5.49 -20.35
C LEU A 547 -30.41 6.78 -20.42
N LYS A 548 -31.29 7.00 -19.43
CA LYS A 548 -31.64 8.35 -18.92
C LYS A 548 -31.64 8.33 -17.39
N ARG A 549 -30.98 9.30 -16.75
CA ARG A 549 -30.94 9.40 -15.27
C ARG A 549 -32.32 9.81 -14.72
N PRO A 550 -32.75 9.30 -13.54
CA PRO A 550 -33.95 9.79 -12.86
C PRO A 550 -33.87 11.29 -12.53
N ARG A 551 -35.01 12.00 -12.57
CA ARG A 551 -35.10 13.39 -12.12
C ARG A 551 -35.14 13.49 -10.58
N LYS A 552 -34.65 14.60 -10.02
CA LYS A 552 -34.49 14.84 -8.56
C LYS A 552 -35.76 14.66 -7.70
N GLN A 553 -36.95 14.68 -8.30
CA GLN A 553 -38.23 14.72 -7.59
C GLN A 553 -38.72 13.37 -7.03
N GLY A 554 -37.99 12.26 -7.28
CA GLY A 554 -38.40 10.91 -6.88
C GLY A 554 -37.75 10.32 -5.62
N LEU A 555 -37.08 11.14 -4.79
CA LEU A 555 -36.39 10.67 -3.57
C LEU A 555 -37.16 11.10 -2.31
N PRO A 556 -37.64 10.16 -1.46
CA PRO A 556 -38.31 10.50 -0.22
C PRO A 556 -37.34 11.05 0.83
N VAL A 557 -37.80 12.03 1.60
CA VAL A 557 -37.02 12.70 2.65
C VAL A 557 -37.09 11.91 3.95
N GLY A 558 -35.94 11.75 4.63
CA GLY A 558 -35.89 11.50 6.07
C GLY A 558 -35.73 10.05 6.52
N GLN A 559 -34.47 9.62 6.71
CA GLN A 559 -34.11 8.79 7.87
C GLN A 559 -32.88 9.42 8.55
N SER A 560 -32.91 9.48 9.89
CA SER A 560 -31.92 10.24 10.67
C SER A 560 -30.56 9.52 10.76
N ARG A 561 -29.47 10.30 10.61
CA ARG A 561 -28.08 9.85 10.88
C ARG A 561 -27.88 9.34 12.32
N SER A 562 -28.75 9.68 13.28
CA SER A 562 -28.57 9.28 14.69
C SER A 562 -28.66 7.77 14.90
N THR A 563 -29.51 7.05 14.15
CA THR A 563 -29.72 5.61 14.32
C THR A 563 -28.48 4.82 13.90
N GLN A 564 -27.90 5.14 12.73
CA GLN A 564 -26.63 4.58 12.25
C GLN A 564 -25.49 4.87 13.24
N LYS A 565 -25.42 6.10 13.78
CA LYS A 565 -24.39 6.48 14.76
C LYS A 565 -24.51 5.70 16.08
N LYS A 566 -25.73 5.42 16.56
CA LYS A 566 -25.94 4.58 17.77
C LYS A 566 -25.51 3.12 17.54
N GLN A 567 -25.86 2.53 16.40
CA GLN A 567 -25.45 1.15 16.06
C GLN A 567 -23.93 1.03 15.92
N LEU A 568 -23.26 2.00 15.31
CA LEU A 568 -21.79 2.02 15.20
C LEU A 568 -21.08 2.08 16.57
N VAL A 569 -21.61 2.81 17.55
CA VAL A 569 -21.05 2.83 18.92
C VAL A 569 -21.19 1.47 19.59
N HIS A 570 -22.35 0.81 19.46
CA HIS A 570 -22.61 -0.52 20.01
C HIS A 570 -21.75 -1.63 19.37
N MET A 571 -21.35 -1.45 18.10
CA MET A 571 -20.44 -2.38 17.41
C MET A 571 -18.95 -2.12 17.68
N ALA A 572 -18.58 -0.90 18.08
CA ALA A 572 -17.20 -0.52 18.38
C ALA A 572 -16.76 -0.88 19.82
N LEU A 573 -17.72 -1.16 20.71
CA LEU A 573 -17.52 -1.43 22.13
C LEU A 573 -18.21 -2.75 22.53
N GLY A 574 -17.69 -3.88 22.05
CA GLY A 574 -18.20 -5.20 22.41
C GLY A 574 -17.89 -5.56 23.86
N GLU A 575 -18.95 -5.84 24.63
CA GLU A 575 -19.04 -6.65 25.86
C GLU A 575 -18.21 -6.24 27.10
N ALA A 576 -17.13 -5.47 26.99
CA ALA A 576 -16.29 -5.01 28.10
C ALA A 576 -16.92 -3.92 29.02
N VAL A 577 -18.25 -3.80 29.03
CA VAL A 577 -19.02 -2.80 29.80
C VAL A 577 -20.25 -3.41 30.49
N GLU A 578 -20.87 -4.45 29.94
CA GLU A 578 -22.06 -5.08 30.54
C GLU A 578 -21.68 -5.99 31.74
N GLU A 579 -20.54 -6.69 31.70
CA GLU A 579 -19.99 -7.41 32.87
C GLU A 579 -19.68 -6.46 34.06
N LEU A 580 -19.48 -5.16 33.81
CA LEU A 580 -19.31 -4.13 34.85
C LEU A 580 -20.63 -3.52 35.34
N ARG A 581 -21.78 -3.95 34.79
CA ARG A 581 -23.13 -3.53 35.21
C ARG A 581 -23.89 -4.62 35.96
N GLU A 582 -23.86 -5.86 35.47
CA GLU A 582 -24.60 -6.96 36.12
C GLU A 582 -24.06 -7.32 37.53
N GLY A 583 -22.83 -6.89 37.86
CA GLY A 583 -22.23 -7.10 39.18
C GLY A 583 -22.66 -6.13 40.29
N ASN A 584 -23.60 -5.20 40.08
CA ASN A 584 -23.83 -4.07 41.00
C ASN A 584 -25.31 -3.75 41.37
N GLU A 585 -26.25 -4.68 41.16
CA GLU A 585 -27.66 -4.51 41.58
C GLU A 585 -28.12 -5.45 42.72
N ILE A 586 -27.26 -5.69 43.73
CA ILE A 586 -27.69 -6.23 45.03
C ILE A 586 -27.03 -5.44 46.18
N TYR A 587 -27.68 -4.35 46.61
CA TYR A 587 -27.95 -4.00 48.02
C TYR A 587 -28.71 -2.67 48.13
N SER A 588 -30.04 -2.72 48.18
CA SER A 588 -30.87 -1.56 48.55
C SER A 588 -31.01 -1.47 50.07
N GLY A 589 -30.25 -0.57 50.72
CA GLY A 589 -30.28 -0.39 52.18
C GLY A 589 -30.06 1.06 52.58
N THR A 590 -31.12 1.74 53.01
CA THR A 590 -31.06 3.15 53.44
C THR A 590 -30.53 3.29 54.87
N GLN A 591 -29.45 4.06 55.06
CA GLN A 591 -29.24 4.82 56.29
C GLN A 591 -28.39 6.07 56.02
N LYS A 592 -28.73 7.18 56.68
CA LYS A 592 -27.88 8.38 56.76
C LYS A 592 -26.86 8.17 57.87
N LEU A 593 -25.64 8.67 57.69
CA LEU A 593 -24.73 9.06 58.77
C LEU A 593 -23.76 10.14 58.25
N ASP A 594 -23.46 11.13 59.10
CA ASP A 594 -22.65 12.29 58.77
C ASP A 594 -21.17 12.11 59.20
N ASN A 595 -20.31 13.05 58.78
CA ASN A 595 -18.99 13.38 59.35
C ASN A 595 -17.90 12.29 59.41
N ILE A 596 -17.04 12.22 58.38
CA ILE A 596 -15.62 11.83 58.52
C ILE A 596 -14.72 12.77 57.69
N GLU A 597 -13.62 13.24 58.27
CA GLU A 597 -12.64 14.15 57.64
C GLU A 597 -11.70 13.45 56.64
N PRO A 598 -11.16 14.16 55.63
CA PRO A 598 -10.22 13.58 54.67
C PRO A 598 -8.80 13.41 55.25
N ARG A 599 -8.39 12.16 55.53
CA ARG A 599 -6.99 11.86 55.85
C ARG A 599 -6.08 11.98 54.64
N VAL A 600 -5.06 12.83 54.75
CA VAL A 600 -3.96 12.93 53.77
C VAL A 600 -3.13 11.64 53.77
N VAL A 601 -2.87 11.09 52.58
CA VAL A 601 -1.94 9.97 52.36
C VAL A 601 -0.83 10.41 51.41
N GLY A 602 0.42 10.31 51.86
CA GLY A 602 1.60 10.78 51.13
C GLY A 602 2.07 9.84 50.01
N PRO A 603 3.02 10.29 49.16
CA PRO A 603 3.46 9.55 47.99
C PRO A 603 4.32 8.32 48.35
N VAL A 604 4.06 7.21 47.65
CA VAL A 604 4.79 5.93 47.80
C VAL A 604 6.22 6.05 47.25
N ARG A 605 7.22 5.69 48.08
CA ARG A 605 8.63 5.57 47.64
C ARG A 605 8.81 4.37 46.71
N VAL A 606 9.29 4.60 45.49
CA VAL A 606 9.82 3.54 44.62
C VAL A 606 11.29 3.30 44.96
N LEU A 607 11.60 2.09 45.44
CA LEU A 607 12.97 1.66 45.72
C LEU A 607 13.74 1.39 44.41
N ARG A 608 14.84 2.13 44.19
CA ARG A 608 15.82 1.80 43.14
C ARG A 608 16.84 0.81 43.69
N SER A 609 16.82 -0.43 43.21
CA SER A 609 17.93 -1.36 43.44
C SER A 609 19.14 -0.99 42.55
N GLN A 610 20.26 -0.64 43.17
CA GLN A 610 21.54 -0.54 42.49
C GLN A 610 22.26 -1.88 42.58
N HIS A 611 22.56 -2.52 41.44
CA HIS A 611 23.60 -3.56 41.38
C HIS A 611 24.87 -2.99 40.78
N ARG A 612 25.80 -2.66 41.68
CA ARG A 612 27.18 -2.26 41.39
C ARG A 612 28.06 -3.50 41.46
N LYS A 613 28.70 -3.87 40.35
CA LYS A 613 29.90 -4.73 40.36
C LYS A 613 31.01 -4.02 39.60
N GLN A 614 32.07 -3.70 40.32
CA GLN A 614 33.37 -3.40 39.74
C GLN A 614 34.09 -4.74 39.50
N ASN A 615 35.00 -4.78 38.53
CA ASN A 615 36.22 -5.57 38.56
C ASN A 615 37.27 -4.84 37.72
N GLN A 616 38.54 -4.95 38.10
CA GLN A 616 39.62 -4.15 37.55
C GLN A 616 40.40 -4.89 36.45
N GLU A 617 40.77 -4.12 35.43
CA GLU A 617 42.13 -3.94 34.88
C GLU A 617 43.06 -5.16 34.69
N SER A 618 43.58 -5.29 33.47
CA SER A 618 44.93 -5.79 33.17
C SER A 618 45.41 -5.23 31.81
N HIS A 619 46.72 -5.14 31.62
CA HIS A 619 47.41 -4.48 30.48
C HIS A 619 47.11 -5.12 29.10
N GLN A 620 47.02 -4.40 27.96
CA GLN A 620 47.96 -3.50 27.23
C GLN A 620 48.95 -4.27 26.30
N PRO A 621 49.61 -3.66 25.28
CA PRO A 621 49.17 -3.89 23.89
C PRO A 621 50.29 -4.25 22.88
N TYR A 622 49.87 -4.61 21.66
CA TYR A 622 50.42 -4.09 20.40
C TYR A 622 49.34 -4.14 19.30
#